data_AF-A0A7W1FSM2-F1
#
_entry.id   AF-A0A7W1FSM2-F1
#
_cell.length_a   1.000
_cell.length_b   1.000
_cell.length_c   1.000
_cell.angle_alpha   90.00
_cell.angle_beta   90.00
_cell.angle_gamma   90.00
#
_symmetry.space_group_name_H-M   'P 1'
#
loop_
_entity.id
_entity.type
_entity.pdbx_description
1 polymer ?
#
loop_
_entity_poly.entity_id
_entity_poly.type
_entity_poly.pdbx_seq_one_letter_code
_entity_poly.pdbx_strand_id
1 'polypeptide(L)' 'MAQTVTLIPGDGIGPDLTDSVKEVIGALEVDIEWEIAEAGETVMDREGTPLP' A
#
# COMPACT_ATOMS: atom_id res chain seq x y z
N MET A 1 -1.47 4.40 20.62
CA MET A 1 -0.23 3.80 20.08
C MET A 1 -0.66 3.32 18.73
N ALA A 2 -0.07 3.88 17.68
CA ALA A 2 -0.48 3.57 16.32
C ALA A 2 -0.25 2.08 16.05
N GLN A 3 -1.22 1.44 15.39
CA GLN A 3 -1.03 0.09 14.86
C GLN A 3 -0.31 0.21 13.52
N THR A 4 0.88 -0.38 13.42
CA THR A 4 1.57 -0.48 12.14
C THR A 4 0.88 -1.50 11.26
N VAL A 5 0.59 -1.12 10.01
CA VAL A 5 -0.05 -1.95 8.99
C VAL A 5 0.79 -1.88 7.72
N THR A 6 1.25 -3.03 7.25
CA THR A 6 1.94 -3.13 5.96
C THR A 6 0.92 -2.99 4.83
N LEU A 7 1.14 -2.00 3.97
CA LEU A 7 0.33 -1.70 2.81
C LEU A 7 1.13 -2.04 1.55
N ILE A 8 0.61 -2.98 0.78
CA ILE A 8 1.16 -3.35 -0.53
C ILE A 8 0.27 -2.69 -1.58
N PRO A 9 0.74 -1.63 -2.27
CA PRO A 9 -0.01 -1.03 -3.37
C PRO A 9 -0.15 -2.04 -4.51
N GLY A 10 -1.34 -2.10 -5.12
CA GLY A 10 -1.54 -2.91 -6.32
C GLY A 10 -0.96 -2.24 -7.57
N ASP A 11 -0.93 -2.97 -8.68
CA ASP A 11 -0.55 -2.44 -10.00
C ASP A 11 -1.75 -1.87 -10.78
N GLY A 12 -1.48 -1.21 -11.91
CA GLY A 12 -2.51 -0.61 -12.76
C GLY A 12 -3.26 0.50 -12.03
N ILE A 13 -4.56 0.32 -11.77
CA ILE A 13 -5.39 1.25 -10.97
C ILE A 13 -5.19 1.07 -9.46
N GLY A 14 -4.38 0.10 -9.05
CA GLY A 14 -4.12 -0.26 -7.65
C GLY A 14 -3.65 0.91 -6.78
N PRO A 15 -2.70 1.77 -7.20
CA PRO A 15 -2.23 2.88 -6.38
C PRO A 15 -3.35 3.88 -6.04
N ASP A 16 -4.19 4.23 -7.03
CA ASP A 16 -5.33 5.14 -6.84
C ASP A 16 -6.35 4.56 -5.85
N LEU A 17 -6.58 3.24 -5.93
CA LEU A 17 -7.49 2.53 -5.03
C LEU A 17 -6.93 2.48 -3.60
N THR A 18 -5.63 2.21 -3.48
CA THR A 18 -4.92 2.17 -2.20
C THR A 18 -4.92 3.52 -1.50
N ASP A 19 -4.76 4.62 -2.24
CA ASP A 19 -4.87 5.97 -1.66
C ASP A 19 -6.29 6.31 -1.22
N SER A 20 -7.30 5.90 -2.00
CA SER A 20 -8.71 6.03 -1.60
C SER A 20 -9.02 5.26 -0.31
N VAL A 21 -8.44 4.07 -0.14
CA VAL A 21 -8.57 3.26 1.09
C VAL A 21 -7.95 3.98 2.29
N LYS A 22 -6.76 4.56 2.13
CA LYS A 22 -6.11 5.34 3.20
C LYS A 22 -6.97 6.54 3.61
N GLU A 23 -7.61 7.23 2.66
CA GLU A 23 -8.52 8.34 2.95
C GLU A 23 -9.75 7.88 3.74
N VAL A 24 -10.42 6.83 3.26
CA VAL A 24 -11.62 6.27 3.92
C VAL A 24 -11.30 5.79 5.33
N ILE A 25 -10.18 5.09 5.51
CA ILE A 25 -9.74 4.62 6.83
C ILE A 25 -9.34 5.80 7.71
N GLY A 26 -8.67 6.82 7.16
CA GLY A 26 -8.31 8.03 7.90
C GLY A 26 -9.53 8.79 8.44
N ALA A 27 -10.65 8.75 7.74
CA ALA A 27 -11.91 9.34 8.20
C ALA A 27 -12.53 8.61 9.41
N LEU A 28 -12.06 7.40 9.74
CA LEU A 28 -12.51 6.65 10.93
C LEU A 28 -11.77 7.06 12.21
N GLU A 29 -10.83 8.02 12.13
CA GLU A 29 -10.03 8.51 13.26
C GLU A 29 -9.27 7.38 14.00
N VAL A 30 -8.89 6.33 13.28
CA VAL A 30 -8.08 5.22 13.79
C VAL A 30 -6.59 5.55 13.74
N ASP A 31 -5.87 5.18 14.79
CA ASP A 31 -4.42 5.40 14.94
C ASP A 31 -3.65 4.33 14.16
N ILE A 32 -3.42 4.54 12.86
CA ILE A 32 -2.72 3.62 11.96
C ILE A 32 -1.43 4.27 11.43
N GLU A 33 -0.33 3.52 11.47
CA GLU A 33 0.92 3.83 10.80
C GLU A 33 1.07 2.92 9.58
N TRP A 34 1.21 3.51 8.39
CA TRP A 34 1.35 2.76 7.15
C TRP A 34 2.81 2.45 6.85
N GLU A 35 3.16 1.17 6.79
CA GLU A 35 4.44 0.69 6.26
C GLU A 35 4.23 0.29 4.80
N ILE A 36 4.81 1.03 3.85
CA ILE A 36 4.65 0.72 2.42
C ILE A 36 5.64 -0.37 2.01
N ALA A 37 5.13 -1.44 1.40
CA ALA A 37 5.94 -2.48 0.78
C ALA A 37 5.53 -2.65 -0.70
N GLU A 38 6.44 -2.33 -1.62
CA GLU A 38 6.15 -2.47 -3.06
C GLU A 38 6.23 -3.94 -3.47
N ALA A 39 5.25 -4.42 -4.24
CA ALA A 39 5.24 -5.74 -4.86
C ALA A 39 4.42 -5.70 -6.15
N GLY A 40 4.52 -6.75 -6.98
CA GLY A 40 3.70 -6.91 -8.18
C GLY A 40 4.45 -6.70 -9.50
N GLU A 41 3.71 -6.43 -10.57
CA GLU A 41 4.20 -6.29 -11.94
C GLU A 41 5.21 -5.14 -12.06
N THR A 42 4.91 -4.00 -11.43
CA THR A 42 5.80 -2.84 -11.45
C THR A 42 7.17 -3.15 -10.81
N VAL A 43 7.18 -3.96 -9.75
CA VAL A 43 8.42 -4.39 -9.08
C VAL A 43 9.13 -5.45 -9.92
N MET A 44 8.40 -6.39 -10.52
CA MET A 44 8.95 -7.37 -11.45
C MET A 44 9.69 -6.71 -12.61
N ASP A 45 9.10 -5.68 -13.21
CA ASP A 45 9.72 -4.94 -14.32
C ASP A 45 11.02 -4.23 -13.91
N ARG A 46 11.08 -3.74 -12.67
CA ARG A 46 12.24 -3.00 -12.14
C ARG A 46 13.34 -3.91 -11.60
N GLU A 47 12.98 -5.02 -10.95
CA GLU A 47 13.86 -5.81 -10.10
C GLU A 47 14.00 -7.28 -10.54
N GLY A 48 13.22 -7.72 -11.53
CA GLY A 48 13.23 -9.11 -12.01
C GLY A 48 12.61 -10.11 -11.04
N THR A 49 11.98 -9.63 -9.96
CA THR A 49 11.21 -10.40 -8.98
C THR A 49 9.96 -9.60 -8.62
N PRO A 50 8.78 -10.24 -8.45
CA PRO A 50 7.55 -9.54 -8.05
C PRO A 50 7.48 -9.24 -6.55
N LEU A 51 8.44 -9.75 -5.77
CA LEU A 51 8.51 -9.59 -4.31
C LEU A 51 9.81 -8.88 -3.91
N PRO A 52 9.75 -8.01 -2.89
CA PRO A 52 10.91 -7.32 -2.32
C PRO A 52 11.85 -8.27 -1.55
#